data_AF-A0A924YJR6-F1
#
_entry.id   AF-A0A924YJR6-F1
#
_cell.length_a   1.000
_cell.length_b   1.000
_cell.length_c   1.000
_cell.angle_alpha   90.00
_cell.angle_beta   90.00
_cell.angle_gamma   90.00
#
_symmetry.space_group_name_H-M   'P 1'
#
loop_
_entity.id
_entity.type
_entity.pdbx_description
1 polymer ?
#
loop_
_entity_poly.entity_id
_entity_poly.type
_entity_poly.pdbx_seq_one_letter_code
_entity_poly.pdbx_strand_id
1 'polypeptide(L)' 'MSDGCNEIFVVIDHPHGRIDVPLATWIEKGPGPRRYVKPVGAKCSDDRALPFRVIPLRYRNSTISRLLIRLKLLTNPWE' A
#
# COMPACT_ATOMS: atom_id res chain seq x y z
N MET A 1 -3.57 -13.44 -21.04
CA MET A 1 -3.11 -12.04 -21.17
C MET A 1 -2.48 -11.65 -19.86
N SER A 2 -1.17 -11.86 -19.74
CA SER A 2 -0.38 -11.42 -18.60
C SER A 2 -0.03 -9.97 -18.86
N ASP A 3 -0.87 -9.03 -18.42
CA ASP A 3 -0.57 -7.60 -18.55
C ASP A 3 0.48 -7.17 -17.51
N GLY A 4 1.70 -7.67 -17.72
CA GLY A 4 2.87 -6.82 -17.94
C GLY A 4 3.36 -5.97 -16.78
N CYS A 5 3.34 -6.49 -15.55
CA CYS A 5 4.09 -5.85 -14.48
C CYS A 5 4.83 -6.89 -13.64
N ASN A 6 6.16 -6.90 -13.74
CA ASN A 6 7.01 -7.81 -12.97
C ASN A 6 7.10 -7.41 -11.50
N GLU A 7 7.11 -6.11 -11.22
CA GLU A 7 7.23 -5.59 -9.86
C GLU A 7 6.34 -4.36 -9.65
N ILE A 8 5.55 -4.39 -8.58
CA ILE A 8 4.62 -3.32 -8.21
C ILE A 8 5.24 -2.54 -7.04
N PHE A 9 5.21 -1.22 -7.15
CA PHE A 9 5.60 -0.29 -6.10
C PHE A 9 4.36 0.42 -5.53
N VAL A 10 4.30 0.55 -4.22
CA VAL A 10 3.41 1.50 -3.54
C VAL A 10 4.10 2.85 -3.47
N VAL A 11 3.37 3.89 -3.86
CA VAL A 11 3.86 5.27 -3.79
C VAL A 11 3.36 5.86 -2.48
N ILE A 12 4.27 6.37 -1.65
CA ILE A 12 3.96 7.01 -0.36
C ILE A 12 4.35 8.48 -0.47
N ASP A 13 3.46 9.35 -0.01
CA ASP A 13 3.73 10.79 0.05
C ASP A 13 4.33 11.12 1.41
N HIS A 14 5.56 11.64 1.41
CA HIS A 14 6.28 12.06 2.61
C HIS A 14 6.54 13.57 2.54
N PRO A 15 6.60 14.31 3.67
CA PRO A 15 6.82 15.76 3.65
C PRO A 15 8.09 16.22 2.93
N HIS A 16 9.08 15.32 2.82
CA HIS A 16 10.36 15.58 2.14
C HIS A 16 10.45 14.98 0.72
N GLY A 17 9.35 14.41 0.19
CA GLY A 17 9.31 13.84 -1.16
C GLY A 17 8.41 12.59 -1.26
N ARG A 18 8.18 12.12 -2.49
CA ARG A 18 7.53 10.83 -2.69
C ARG A 18 8.57 9.71 -2.62
N ILE A 19 8.18 8.59 -2.02
CA ILE A 19 8.99 7.38 -1.98
C ILE A 19 8.21 6.22 -2.60
N ASP A 20 8.95 5.37 -3.31
CA ASP A 20 8.42 4.15 -3.90
C ASP A 20 8.94 2.96 -3.09
N VAL A 21 8.02 2.09 -2.66
CA VAL A 21 8.35 0.90 -1.87
C VAL A 21 7.79 -0.32 -2.59
N PRO A 22 8.56 -1.41 -2.78
CA PRO A 22 8.00 -2.63 -3.35
C PRO A 22 6.77 -3.08 -2.57
N LEU A 23 5.70 -3.46 -3.26
CA LEU A 23 4.44 -3.89 -2.65
C LEU A 23 4.66 -5.07 -1.71
N ALA A 24 5.56 -6.00 -2.05
CA ALA A 24 5.94 -7.11 -1.19
C ALA A 24 6.53 -6.63 0.15
N THR A 25 7.48 -5.68 0.11
CA THR A 25 8.07 -5.08 1.31
C THR A 25 7.04 -4.31 2.14
N TRP A 26 6.12 -3.60 1.48
CA TRP A 26 5.04 -2.90 2.16
C TRP A 26 4.08 -3.87 2.87
N ILE A 27 3.74 -4.98 2.23
CA ILE A 27 2.91 -6.04 2.82
C ILE A 27 3.61 -6.65 4.04
N GLU A 28 4.91 -6.90 3.95
CA GLU A 28 5.70 -7.54 5.00
C GLU A 28 5.95 -6.61 6.20
N LYS A 29 6.29 -5.33 5.95
CA LYS A 29 6.85 -4.42 6.97
C LYS A 29 6.09 -3.11 7.16
N GLY A 30 5.31 -2.71 6.14
CA GLY A 30 4.71 -1.38 6.06
C GLY A 30 3.55 -1.20 7.02
N PRO A 31 3.06 0.02 7.20
CA PRO A 31 3.76 1.02 7.98
C PRO A 31 3.92 0.68 9.49
N GLY A 32 3.51 -0.51 9.95
CA GLY A 32 3.46 -0.87 11.37
C GLY A 32 2.60 0.13 12.17
N PRO A 33 3.08 0.65 13.32
CA PRO A 33 2.31 1.55 14.18
C PRO A 33 2.10 2.97 13.59
N ARG A 34 2.70 3.29 12.43
CA ARG A 34 2.69 4.65 11.87
C ARG A 34 1.37 4.96 11.16
N ARG A 35 0.41 5.48 11.92
CA ARG A 35 -0.98 5.77 11.47
C ARG A 35 -1.13 6.76 10.31
N TYR A 36 -0.13 7.60 10.07
CA TYR A 36 -0.19 8.66 9.04
C TYR A 36 0.55 8.31 7.75
N VAL A 37 1.29 7.20 7.74
CA VAL A 37 2.00 6.73 6.55
C VAL A 37 1.07 5.84 5.74
N LYS A 38 0.63 6.29 4.58
CA LYS A 38 -0.29 5.53 3.71
C LYS A 38 0.16 5.63 2.25
N PRO A 39 -0.11 4.60 1.42
CA PRO A 39 0.05 4.74 0.00
C PRO A 39 -0.90 5.79 -0.56
N VAL A 40 -0.42 6.57 -1.51
CA VAL A 40 -1.21 7.52 -2.32
C VAL A 40 -1.39 7.05 -3.76
N GLY A 41 -0.59 6.06 -4.19
CA GLY A 41 -0.67 5.47 -5.51
C GLY A 41 0.00 4.11 -5.57
N ALA A 42 -0.08 3.48 -6.73
CA ALA A 42 0.71 2.31 -7.08
C ALA A 42 1.23 2.51 -8.51
N LYS A 43 2.41 1.97 -8.78
CA LYS A 43 3.00 1.97 -10.12
C LYS A 43 3.74 0.68 -10.37
N CYS A 44 4.00 0.40 -11.63
CA CYS A 44 4.87 -0.69 -12.04
C CYS A 44 6.34 -0.24 -12.07
N SER A 45 7.26 -1.19 -12.21
CA SER A 45 8.70 -0.94 -12.33
C SER A 45 9.10 -0.11 -13.55
N ASP A 46 8.24 -0.02 -14.57
CA ASP A 46 8.39 0.85 -15.75
C ASP A 46 7.73 2.23 -15.57
N ASP A 47 7.46 2.64 -14.32
CA ASP A 47 6.79 3.88 -13.91
C ASP A 47 5.31 4.03 -14.33
N ARG A 48 4.73 3.04 -14.99
CA ARG A 48 3.31 3.07 -15.37
C ARG A 48 2.42 3.06 -14.13
N ALA A 49 1.55 4.06 -14.02
CA ALA A 49 0.56 4.13 -12.95
C ALA A 49 -0.37 2.91 -12.99
N LEU A 50 -0.62 2.32 -11.82
CA LEU A 50 -1.51 1.17 -11.66
C LEU A 50 -2.76 1.56 -10.88
N PRO A 51 -3.91 0.89 -11.13
CA PRO A 51 -5.11 1.08 -10.33
C PRO A 51 -4.83 0.85 -8.84
N PHE A 52 -5.27 1.75 -7.95
CA PHE A 52 -5.02 1.62 -6.50
C PHE A 52 -5.53 0.31 -5.88
N ARG A 53 -6.46 -0.38 -6.56
CA ARG A 53 -6.95 -1.71 -6.17
C ARG A 53 -5.89 -2.80 -6.13
N VAL A 54 -4.74 -2.61 -6.78
CA VAL A 54 -3.60 -3.54 -6.70
C VAL A 54 -3.03 -3.63 -5.28
N ILE A 55 -3.23 -2.59 -4.46
CA ILE A 55 -2.94 -2.63 -3.02
C ILE A 55 -4.17 -3.21 -2.31
N PRO A 56 -4.09 -4.40 -1.68
CA PRO A 56 -5.24 -4.99 -1.02
C PRO A 56 -5.72 -4.10 0.14
N LEU A 57 -7.03 -4.04 0.36
CA LEU A 57 -7.66 -3.07 1.26
C LEU A 57 -7.03 -3.05 2.67
N ARG A 58 -6.71 -4.22 3.24
CA ARG A 58 -6.09 -4.33 4.58
C ARG A 58 -4.74 -3.63 4.67
N TYR A 59 -4.01 -3.52 3.56
CA TYR A 59 -2.68 -2.91 3.49
C TYR A 59 -2.70 -1.43 3.07
N ARG A 60 -3.86 -0.77 3.00
CA ARG A 60 -3.90 0.64 2.54
C ARG A 60 -3.62 1.66 3.63
N ASN A 61 -3.62 1.26 4.90
CA ASN A 61 -3.53 2.14 6.08
C ASN A 61 -4.42 3.40 5.98
N SER A 62 -5.57 3.29 5.31
CA SER A 62 -6.52 4.39 5.15
C SER A 62 -7.44 4.46 6.37
N THR A 63 -8.21 5.54 6.50
CA THR A 63 -9.24 5.63 7.55
C THR A 63 -10.24 4.48 7.46
N ILE A 64 -10.62 4.11 6.23
CA ILE A 64 -11.55 2.99 5.97
C ILE A 64 -10.92 1.66 6.37
N SER A 65 -9.70 1.35 5.92
CA SER A 65 -9.07 0.05 6.25
C SER A 65 -8.83 -0.09 7.75
N ARG A 66 -8.38 0.98 8.42
CA ARG A 66 -8.20 0.99 9.88
C ARG A 66 -9.51 0.84 10.63
N LEU A 67 -10.60 1.44 10.15
CA LEU A 67 -11.93 1.26 10.72
C LEU A 67 -12.37 -0.20 10.60
N LEU A 68 -12.24 -0.80 9.42
CA LEU A 68 -12.60 -2.21 9.19
C LEU A 68 -11.76 -3.17 10.05
N ILE A 69 -10.46 -2.89 10.23
CA ILE A 69 -9.59 -3.65 11.15
C ILE A 69 -10.08 -3.50 12.60
N ARG A 70 -10.38 -2.27 13.04
CA ARG A 70 -10.90 -2.01 14.39
C ARG A 70 -12.24 -2.71 14.65
N LEU A 71 -13.09 -2.83 13.63
CA LEU A 71 -14.36 -3.56 13.67
C LEU A 71 -14.20 -5.08 13.51
N LYS A 72 -12.96 -5.60 13.42
CA LYS A 72 -12.63 -7.01 13.18
C LYS A 72 -13.20 -7.59 11.88
N LEU A 73 -13.50 -6.72 10.90
CA LEU A 73 -13.92 -7.12 9.55
C LEU A 73 -12.73 -7.41 8.62
N LEU A 74 -11.53 -6.95 9.00
CA LEU A 74 -10.26 -7.29 8.37
C LEU A 74 -9.26 -7.67 9.46
N THR A 75 -8.41 -8.67 9.20
CA THR A 75 -7.24 -8.94 10.04
C THR A 75 -6.25 -7.77 9.93
N ASN A 76 -5.69 -7.35 11.06
CA ASN A 76 -4.59 -6.40 11.08
C ASN A 76 -3.34 -7.06 10.47
N PRO A 77 -2.80 -6.56 9.35
CA PRO A 77 -1.67 -7.20 8.70
C PRO A 77 -0.31 -6.98 9.38
N TRP A 78 -0.22 -6.05 10.33
CA TRP A 78 1.05 -5.57 10.90
C TRP A 78 1.00 -5.45 12.43
N GLU A 79 0.24 -6.35 13.05
CA GLU A 79 0.15 -6.51 14.50
C GLU A 79 1.39 -7.18 15.10
#